data_AF-A0A094QNQ9-F1
#
_entry.id   AF-A0A094QNQ9-F1
#
_cell.length_a   1.000
_cell.length_b   1.000
_cell.length_c   1.000
_cell.angle_alpha   90.00
_cell.angle_beta   90.00
_cell.angle_gamma   90.00
#
_symmetry.space_group_name_H-M   'P 1'
#
loop_
_entity.id
_entity.type
_entity.pdbx_description
1 polymer ?
#
loop_
_entity_poly.entity_id
_entity_poly.type
_entity_poly.pdbx_seq_one_letter_code
_entity_poly.pdbx_strand_id
1 'polypeptide(L)'
;MGYSAARGGIDAIEAAEKLVRHKRLNADCEWVSPEQIVGRFRLAVDRVMGEAGIWDEQLTAVAIRQAEGDLIEAVHLLRSYKSTLPRFAYSQATDADELQIIRRIVPAFRNPPGPQMLGRTSDYTGRLLELTTEQAGQEESMLLASLALTQELDAFKSPSSSEETQPRRLLETLREMDLLVDRRRSDDPEPFDITRTPARPPASRSARLSSMARAETGALVNQWYRNILGPDGYLHEVTLGEVRHGYLPLHINHPLTGNAISIGNIRATEVEAIEDLNGIDEQRDRFDIGYGLCLGHNEKKAIAMANLDIACHRDNGRSQLEQSLLLTTDGLDSSGFLEHLKLPHYVTFRSMVERKLAVRDSKNRERAT
;
A
#
# COMPACT_ATOMS: atom_id res chain seq x y z
N MET A 1 -4.81 -13.07 56.33
CA MET A 1 -5.97 -12.67 55.50
C MET A 1 -5.83 -13.33 54.15
N GLY A 2 -6.76 -14.21 53.79
CA GLY A 2 -6.75 -14.87 52.48
C GLY A 2 -7.28 -13.93 51.41
N TYR A 3 -6.53 -13.72 50.34
CA TYR A 3 -7.04 -13.03 49.16
C TYR A 3 -7.93 -14.00 48.37
N SER A 4 -9.20 -13.65 48.22
CA SER A 4 -10.13 -14.32 47.30
C SER A 4 -9.93 -13.72 45.91
N ALA A 5 -9.65 -14.57 44.91
CA ALA A 5 -9.55 -14.13 43.53
C ALA A 5 -10.96 -13.78 43.01
N ALA A 6 -11.26 -12.50 42.86
CA ALA A 6 -12.48 -12.04 42.21
C ALA A 6 -12.33 -12.18 40.68
N ARG A 7 -13.39 -12.66 40.01
CA ARG A 7 -13.50 -12.60 38.55
C ARG A 7 -13.95 -11.19 38.17
N GLY A 8 -13.14 -10.45 37.41
CA GLY A 8 -13.49 -9.10 36.95
C GLY A 8 -12.96 -8.73 35.56
N GLY A 9 -12.25 -9.64 34.89
CA GLY A 9 -11.67 -9.36 33.57
C GLY A 9 -12.73 -9.15 32.49
N ILE A 10 -13.77 -9.99 32.46
CA ILE A 10 -14.83 -9.91 31.45
C ILE A 10 -15.64 -8.61 31.61
N ASP A 11 -16.08 -8.29 32.84
CA ASP A 11 -16.84 -7.06 33.10
C ASP A 11 -16.04 -5.79 32.74
N ALA A 12 -14.72 -5.79 33.01
CA ALA A 12 -13.84 -4.70 32.61
C ALA A 12 -13.69 -4.57 31.09
N ILE A 13 -13.59 -5.70 30.37
CA ILE A 13 -13.55 -5.72 28.90
C ILE A 13 -14.87 -5.18 28.33
N GLU A 14 -16.02 -5.67 28.81
CA GLU A 14 -17.32 -5.18 28.34
C GLU A 14 -17.51 -3.69 28.63
N ALA A 15 -17.06 -3.20 29.78
CA ALA A 15 -17.12 -1.79 30.12
C ALA A 15 -16.24 -0.95 29.18
N ALA A 16 -15.03 -1.42 28.86
CA ALA A 16 -14.14 -0.77 27.90
C ALA A 16 -14.75 -0.74 26.49
N GLU A 17 -15.31 -1.84 26.01
CA GLU A 17 -16.00 -1.91 24.71
C GLU A 17 -17.20 -0.96 24.65
N LYS A 18 -18.00 -0.89 25.73
CA LYS A 18 -19.11 0.06 25.87
C LYS A 18 -18.61 1.51 25.82
N LEU A 19 -17.49 1.82 26.46
CA LEU A 19 -16.90 3.16 26.43
C LEU A 19 -16.46 3.55 25.01
N VAL A 20 -15.76 2.67 24.30
CA VAL A 20 -15.36 2.90 22.89
C VAL A 20 -16.60 3.13 22.04
N ARG A 21 -17.59 2.24 22.11
CA ARG A 21 -18.84 2.38 21.35
C ARG A 21 -19.61 3.65 21.71
N HIS A 22 -19.69 4.00 22.99
CA HIS A 22 -20.40 5.20 23.44
C HIS A 22 -19.72 6.47 22.93
N LYS A 23 -18.38 6.55 22.98
CA LYS A 23 -17.62 7.69 22.45
C LYS A 23 -17.75 7.83 20.94
N ARG A 24 -17.73 6.72 20.21
CA ARG A 24 -17.95 6.71 18.75
C ARG A 24 -19.33 7.19 18.35
N LEU A 25 -20.37 6.83 19.10
CA LEU A 25 -21.76 7.07 18.73
C LEU A 25 -22.35 8.39 19.28
N ASN A 26 -21.79 8.96 20.35
CA ASN A 26 -22.33 10.14 21.03
C ASN A 26 -21.37 11.34 21.00
N ALA A 27 -20.66 11.51 19.89
CA ALA A 27 -19.89 12.74 19.66
C ALA A 27 -20.83 13.93 19.49
N ASP A 28 -20.45 15.09 20.03
CA ASP A 28 -21.20 16.35 19.89
C ASP A 28 -20.91 17.02 18.54
N CYS A 29 -21.16 16.28 17.46
CA CYS A 29 -20.98 16.72 16.08
C CYS A 29 -21.89 15.93 15.14
N GLU A 30 -21.99 16.38 13.89
CA GLU A 30 -22.76 15.67 12.86
C GLU A 30 -22.16 14.31 12.52
N TRP A 31 -23.04 13.36 12.20
CA TRP A 31 -22.63 12.02 11.81
C TRP A 31 -21.95 12.02 10.43
N VAL A 32 -20.71 11.54 10.38
CA VAL A 32 -19.96 11.42 9.12
C VAL A 32 -20.50 10.23 8.31
N SER A 33 -21.07 10.50 7.14
CA SER A 33 -21.54 9.49 6.19
C SER A 33 -20.37 8.80 5.46
N PRO A 34 -20.53 7.54 5.01
CA PRO A 34 -19.53 6.88 4.17
C PRO A 34 -19.24 7.67 2.88
N GLU A 35 -20.25 8.29 2.29
CA GLU A 35 -20.13 9.09 1.06
C GLU A 35 -19.25 10.33 1.28
N GLN A 36 -19.33 10.98 2.44
CA GLN A 36 -18.41 12.08 2.80
C GLN A 36 -16.97 11.58 2.90
N ILE A 37 -16.74 10.39 3.46
CA ILE A 37 -15.40 9.79 3.57
C ILE A 37 -14.86 9.43 2.18
N VAL A 38 -15.64 8.73 1.37
CA VAL A 38 -15.28 8.37 -0.01
C VAL A 38 -15.00 9.61 -0.86
N GLY A 39 -15.83 10.65 -0.74
CA GLY A 39 -15.75 11.85 -1.56
C GLY A 39 -14.64 12.83 -1.16
N ARG A 40 -14.38 12.98 0.15
CA ARG A 40 -13.45 14.01 0.68
C ARG A 40 -12.12 13.46 1.18
N PHE A 41 -12.07 12.19 1.60
CA PHE A 41 -10.87 11.53 2.13
C PHE A 41 -10.33 10.43 1.20
N ARG A 42 -10.50 10.63 -0.12
CA ARG A 42 -10.24 9.61 -1.17
C ARG A 42 -8.86 8.95 -1.08
N LEU A 43 -7.81 9.71 -0.77
CA LEU A 43 -6.46 9.17 -0.64
C LEU A 43 -6.28 8.25 0.57
N ALA A 44 -7.01 8.49 1.66
CA ALA A 44 -7.03 7.60 2.82
C ALA A 44 -7.79 6.31 2.48
N VAL A 45 -8.92 6.42 1.79
CA VAL A 45 -9.70 5.28 1.29
C VAL A 45 -8.86 4.42 0.35
N ASP A 46 -8.17 5.04 -0.62
CA ASP A 46 -7.28 4.36 -1.56
C ASP A 46 -6.15 3.62 -0.85
N ARG A 47 -5.50 4.27 0.13
CA ARG A 47 -4.45 3.64 0.94
C ARG A 47 -4.97 2.41 1.69
N VAL A 48 -6.09 2.54 2.40
CA VAL A 48 -6.68 1.46 3.20
C VAL A 48 -7.12 0.30 2.29
N MET A 49 -7.75 0.57 1.14
CA MET A 49 -8.08 -0.47 0.15
C MET A 49 -6.85 -1.22 -0.34
N GLY A 50 -5.77 -0.49 -0.68
CA GLY A 50 -4.51 -1.08 -1.13
C GLY A 50 -3.86 -1.97 -0.08
N GLU A 51 -3.75 -1.51 1.17
CA GLU A 51 -3.12 -2.25 2.27
C GLU A 51 -3.98 -3.44 2.76
N ALA A 52 -5.30 -3.30 2.75
CA ALA A 52 -6.23 -4.40 3.08
C ALA A 52 -6.34 -5.45 1.95
N GLY A 53 -6.07 -5.03 0.70
CA GLY A 53 -6.25 -5.85 -0.49
C GLY A 53 -7.73 -6.17 -0.75
N ILE A 54 -8.60 -5.17 -0.61
CA ILE A 54 -10.03 -5.22 -0.93
C ILE A 54 -10.41 -3.98 -1.74
N TRP A 55 -11.16 -4.18 -2.81
CA TRP A 55 -11.64 -3.09 -3.66
C TRP A 55 -13.12 -2.83 -3.38
N ASP A 56 -13.40 -2.04 -2.35
CA ASP A 56 -14.74 -1.57 -1.99
C ASP A 56 -14.62 -0.26 -1.19
N GLU A 57 -14.94 0.86 -1.84
CA GLU A 57 -14.78 2.20 -1.26
C GLU A 57 -15.75 2.44 -0.09
N GLN A 58 -16.97 1.90 -0.18
CA GLN A 58 -18.03 2.11 0.81
C GLN A 58 -17.73 1.33 2.08
N LEU A 59 -17.36 0.06 1.95
CA LEU A 59 -16.93 -0.76 3.06
C LEU A 59 -15.67 -0.18 3.73
N THR A 60 -14.74 0.33 2.91
CA THR A 60 -13.54 1.00 3.43
C THR A 60 -13.88 2.25 4.23
N ALA A 61 -14.82 3.07 3.75
CA ALA A 61 -15.28 4.25 4.47
C ALA A 61 -15.94 3.88 5.81
N VAL A 62 -16.73 2.80 5.85
CA VAL A 62 -17.29 2.26 7.09
C VAL A 62 -16.17 1.85 8.06
N ALA A 63 -15.14 1.15 7.57
CA ALA A 63 -14.00 0.75 8.39
C ALA A 63 -13.21 1.95 8.93
N ILE A 64 -12.93 2.97 8.12
CA ILE A 64 -12.24 4.21 8.54
C ILE A 64 -13.05 4.93 9.63
N ARG A 65 -14.36 5.10 9.43
CA ARG A 65 -15.23 5.70 10.44
C ARG A 65 -15.26 4.88 11.71
N GLN A 66 -15.41 3.56 11.59
CA GLN A 66 -15.41 2.65 12.72
C GLN A 66 -14.08 2.71 13.47
N ALA A 67 -12.95 2.84 12.78
CA ALA A 67 -11.63 2.97 13.39
C ALA A 67 -11.31 4.38 13.90
N GLU A 68 -12.28 5.31 13.90
CA GLU A 68 -12.08 6.72 14.32
C GLU A 68 -10.94 7.41 13.56
N GLY A 69 -10.72 7.02 12.31
CA GLY A 69 -9.65 7.54 11.45
C GLY A 69 -8.30 6.84 11.60
N ASP A 70 -8.14 5.86 12.49
CA ASP A 70 -6.94 5.01 12.52
C ASP A 70 -6.91 4.09 11.30
N LEU A 71 -5.97 4.34 10.39
CA LEU A 71 -5.88 3.62 9.13
C LEU A 71 -5.38 2.19 9.31
N ILE A 72 -4.53 1.92 10.30
CA ILE A 72 -4.01 0.57 10.56
C ILE A 72 -5.15 -0.30 11.12
N GLU A 73 -5.93 0.24 12.04
CA GLU A 73 -7.12 -0.43 12.56
C GLU A 73 -8.20 -0.60 11.47
N ALA A 74 -8.39 0.39 10.59
CA ALA A 74 -9.30 0.24 9.45
C ALA A 74 -8.87 -0.90 8.51
N VAL A 75 -7.57 -1.01 8.22
CA VAL A 75 -6.99 -2.14 7.46
C VAL A 75 -7.21 -3.46 8.20
N HIS A 76 -7.06 -3.48 9.52
CA HIS A 76 -7.33 -4.66 10.35
C HIS A 76 -8.79 -5.10 10.24
N LEU A 77 -9.75 -4.19 10.43
CA LEU A 77 -11.17 -4.46 10.30
C LEU A 77 -11.51 -5.06 8.93
N LEU A 78 -10.97 -4.49 7.85
CA LEU A 78 -11.20 -4.98 6.49
C LEU A 78 -10.55 -6.34 6.23
N ARG A 79 -9.33 -6.59 6.72
CA ARG A 79 -8.67 -7.91 6.56
C ARG A 79 -9.40 -8.99 7.36
N SER A 80 -9.86 -8.66 8.55
CA SER A 80 -10.71 -9.54 9.37
C SER A 80 -12.04 -9.81 8.66
N TYR A 81 -12.71 -8.80 8.13
CA TYR A 81 -13.94 -8.98 7.35
C TYR A 81 -13.71 -9.82 6.09
N LYS A 82 -12.64 -9.54 5.33
CA LYS A 82 -12.24 -10.30 4.13
C LYS A 82 -12.05 -11.78 4.43
N SER A 83 -11.54 -12.14 5.62
CA SER A 83 -11.38 -13.54 6.03
C SER A 83 -12.71 -14.31 6.18
N THR A 84 -13.82 -13.58 6.37
CA THR A 84 -15.17 -14.16 6.44
C THR A 84 -15.82 -14.37 5.07
N LEU A 85 -15.24 -13.81 4.01
CA LEU A 85 -15.78 -13.87 2.65
C LEU A 85 -15.33 -15.12 1.90
N PRO A 86 -16.21 -15.80 1.15
CA PRO A 86 -15.82 -16.88 0.27
C PRO A 86 -15.07 -16.36 -0.96
N ARG A 87 -14.13 -17.15 -1.48
CA ARG A 87 -13.48 -16.87 -2.77
C ARG A 87 -14.31 -17.47 -3.90
N PHE A 88 -15.12 -16.65 -4.56
CA PHE A 88 -16.01 -17.12 -5.64
C PHE A 88 -15.28 -17.42 -6.94
N ALA A 89 -14.27 -16.62 -7.29
CA ALA A 89 -13.54 -16.73 -8.56
C ALA A 89 -12.15 -16.09 -8.46
N TYR A 90 -11.33 -16.34 -9.49
CA TYR A 90 -10.10 -15.63 -9.77
C TYR A 90 -10.28 -14.83 -11.06
N SER A 91 -9.72 -13.63 -11.12
CA SER A 91 -9.65 -12.89 -12.38
C SER A 91 -8.68 -13.57 -13.33
N GLN A 92 -8.90 -13.35 -14.62
CA GLN A 92 -7.84 -13.54 -15.60
C GLN A 92 -6.70 -12.56 -15.27
N ALA A 93 -5.47 -12.92 -15.66
CA ALA A 93 -4.37 -11.98 -15.63
C ALA A 93 -4.71 -10.79 -16.55
N THR A 94 -4.74 -9.60 -15.97
CA THR A 94 -5.07 -8.39 -16.72
C THR A 94 -3.80 -7.80 -17.30
N ASP A 95 -3.82 -7.45 -18.58
CA ASP A 95 -2.73 -6.71 -19.18
C ASP A 95 -2.73 -5.28 -18.61
N ALA A 96 -1.58 -4.85 -18.07
CA ALA A 96 -1.45 -3.51 -17.53
C ALA A 96 -1.61 -2.42 -18.60
N ASP A 97 -1.47 -2.77 -19.88
CA ASP A 97 -1.70 -1.85 -20.99
C ASP A 97 -3.19 -1.64 -21.31
N GLU A 98 -4.09 -2.43 -20.72
CA GLU A 98 -5.52 -2.16 -20.72
C GLU A 98 -5.91 -1.00 -19.78
N LEU A 99 -4.98 -0.48 -18.98
CA LEU A 99 -5.22 0.61 -18.03
C LEU A 99 -5.72 1.87 -18.77
N GLN A 100 -6.95 2.29 -18.45
CA GLN A 100 -7.50 3.56 -18.91
C GLN A 100 -6.88 4.69 -18.10
N ILE A 101 -5.84 5.32 -18.65
CA ILE A 101 -4.99 6.28 -17.96
C ILE A 101 -5.76 7.59 -17.72
N ILE A 102 -5.76 8.04 -16.46
CA ILE A 102 -6.20 9.39 -16.08
C ILE A 102 -5.03 10.26 -15.60
N ARG A 103 -3.88 9.64 -15.32
CA ARG A 103 -2.63 10.29 -14.96
C ARG A 103 -1.44 9.44 -15.39
N ARG A 104 -0.46 10.09 -16.02
CA ARG A 104 0.76 9.49 -16.54
C ARG A 104 1.91 10.48 -16.48
N ILE A 105 3.00 10.08 -15.84
CA ILE A 105 4.25 10.85 -15.81
C ILE A 105 5.41 9.95 -16.25
N VAL A 106 6.22 10.46 -17.16
CA VAL A 106 7.47 9.84 -17.60
C VAL A 106 8.62 10.83 -17.35
N PRO A 107 9.33 10.75 -16.21
CA PRO A 107 10.38 11.73 -15.90
C PRO A 107 11.68 11.48 -16.66
N ALA A 108 11.91 10.27 -17.18
CA ALA A 108 13.10 9.93 -17.95
C ALA A 108 13.22 10.69 -19.28
N PHE A 109 12.11 11.23 -19.83
CA PHE A 109 12.08 11.92 -21.12
C PHE A 109 11.28 13.23 -21.02
N ARG A 110 11.79 14.28 -21.68
CA ARG A 110 11.04 15.53 -21.85
C ARG A 110 9.78 15.32 -22.70
N ASN A 111 9.92 14.58 -23.81
CA ASN A 111 8.86 14.24 -24.75
C ASN A 111 8.82 12.71 -24.92
N PRO A 112 8.16 11.97 -24.01
CA PRO A 112 8.02 10.52 -24.14
C PRO A 112 7.10 10.14 -25.31
N PRO A 113 7.09 8.88 -25.73
CA PRO A 113 5.99 8.33 -26.52
C PRO A 113 4.66 8.55 -25.77
N GLY A 114 3.67 9.14 -26.44
CA GLY A 114 2.38 9.51 -25.84
C GLY A 114 2.44 10.73 -24.89
N PRO A 115 1.28 11.26 -24.47
CA PRO A 115 1.21 12.49 -23.69
C PRO A 115 1.71 12.33 -22.25
N GLN A 116 2.24 13.41 -21.69
CA GLN A 116 2.40 13.59 -20.25
C GLN A 116 1.05 14.08 -19.69
N MET A 117 0.44 13.30 -18.79
CA MET A 117 -0.88 13.59 -18.22
C MET A 117 -0.75 13.80 -16.71
N LEU A 118 -0.72 15.05 -16.26
CA LEU A 118 -0.61 15.32 -14.83
C LEU A 118 -1.82 14.80 -14.04
N GLY A 119 -3.02 14.84 -14.62
CA GLY A 119 -4.24 14.44 -13.93
C GLY A 119 -4.43 15.15 -12.58
N ARG A 120 -5.18 14.54 -11.67
CA ARG A 120 -5.33 15.03 -10.29
C ARG A 120 -4.03 14.78 -9.53
N THR A 121 -3.39 15.84 -9.04
CA THR A 121 -2.18 15.71 -8.21
C THR A 121 -2.00 16.87 -7.24
N SER A 122 -1.28 16.61 -6.14
CA SER A 122 -0.80 17.64 -5.23
C SER A 122 0.68 18.00 -5.48
N ASP A 123 1.37 17.44 -6.47
CA ASP A 123 2.82 17.61 -6.68
C ASP A 123 3.25 19.08 -6.80
N TYR A 124 2.39 19.91 -7.41
CA TYR A 124 2.68 21.32 -7.69
C TYR A 124 1.90 22.31 -6.80
N THR A 125 1.12 21.81 -5.83
CA THR A 125 0.36 22.67 -4.92
C THR A 125 1.26 23.18 -3.80
N GLY A 126 1.12 24.46 -3.44
CA GLY A 126 1.81 25.02 -2.27
C GLY A 126 1.46 24.27 -0.99
N ARG A 127 2.44 24.00 -0.13
CA ARG A 127 2.24 23.29 1.15
C ARG A 127 1.84 24.26 2.26
N LEU A 128 0.73 24.96 2.05
CA LEU A 128 0.18 25.94 2.99
C LEU A 128 -1.12 25.41 3.56
N LEU A 129 -1.34 25.64 4.86
CA LEU A 129 -2.63 25.34 5.49
C LEU A 129 -3.67 26.35 5.01
N GLU A 130 -4.74 25.85 4.41
CA GLU A 130 -5.90 26.65 4.05
C GLU A 130 -6.79 26.82 5.29
N LEU A 131 -6.93 28.07 5.76
CA LEU A 131 -7.75 28.42 6.93
C LEU A 131 -9.12 28.98 6.52
N THR A 132 -9.61 28.56 5.35
CA THR A 132 -10.91 28.95 4.82
C THR A 132 -12.03 28.53 5.78
N THR A 133 -13.03 29.38 5.97
CA THR A 133 -14.20 29.04 6.80
C THR A 133 -15.02 27.95 6.14
N GLU A 134 -15.75 27.15 6.93
CA GLU A 134 -16.60 26.09 6.40
C GLU A 134 -17.61 26.62 5.37
N GLN A 135 -18.24 27.76 5.67
CA GLN A 135 -19.18 28.41 4.76
C GLN A 135 -18.53 28.76 3.42
N ALA A 136 -17.36 29.40 3.44
CA ALA A 136 -16.65 29.76 2.21
C ALA A 136 -16.22 28.51 1.41
N GLY A 137 -15.79 27.45 2.08
CA GLY A 137 -15.46 26.18 1.43
C GLY A 137 -16.67 25.49 0.80
N GLN A 138 -17.85 25.57 1.44
CA GLN A 138 -19.10 25.06 0.87
C GLN A 138 -19.53 25.87 -0.36
N GLU A 139 -19.45 27.21 -0.30
CA GLU A 139 -19.74 28.11 -1.43
C GLU A 139 -18.80 27.83 -2.62
N GLU A 140 -17.50 27.71 -2.38
CA GLU A 140 -16.52 27.34 -3.40
C GLU A 140 -16.82 25.96 -4.00
N SER A 141 -17.15 24.97 -3.16
CA SER A 141 -17.52 23.63 -3.64
C SER A 141 -18.75 23.67 -4.56
N MET A 142 -19.75 24.51 -4.27
CA MET A 142 -20.94 24.67 -5.12
C MET A 142 -20.57 25.35 -6.45
N LEU A 143 -19.73 26.39 -6.38
CA LEU A 143 -19.25 27.09 -7.57
C LEU A 143 -18.48 26.14 -8.50
N LEU A 144 -17.51 25.39 -7.96
CA LEU A 144 -16.73 24.41 -8.72
C LEU A 144 -17.61 23.29 -9.30
N ALA A 145 -18.61 22.81 -8.55
CA ALA A 145 -19.56 21.82 -9.07
C ALA A 145 -20.37 22.36 -10.26
N SER A 146 -20.79 23.63 -10.22
CA SER A 146 -21.50 24.27 -11.34
C SER A 146 -20.62 24.42 -12.59
N LEU A 147 -19.33 24.73 -12.41
CA LEU A 147 -18.36 24.84 -13.50
C LEU A 147 -18.03 23.46 -14.11
N ALA A 148 -17.88 22.43 -13.27
CA ALA A 148 -17.61 21.07 -13.72
C ALA A 148 -18.73 20.52 -14.62
N LEU A 149 -19.99 20.74 -14.27
CA LEU A 149 -21.14 20.37 -15.11
C LEU A 149 -21.08 21.01 -16.50
N THR A 150 -20.60 22.25 -16.58
CA THR A 150 -20.44 22.97 -17.85
C THR A 150 -19.30 22.38 -18.69
N GLN A 151 -18.18 21.99 -18.04
CA GLN A 151 -17.04 21.36 -18.71
C GLN A 151 -17.31 19.92 -19.16
N GLU A 152 -18.05 19.12 -18.39
CA GLU A 152 -18.45 17.76 -18.80
C GLU A 152 -19.31 17.78 -20.08
N LEU A 153 -20.21 18.77 -20.22
CA LEU A 153 -21.02 18.98 -21.42
C LEU A 153 -20.19 19.35 -22.67
N ASP A 154 -19.03 19.97 -22.49
CA ASP A 154 -18.11 20.32 -23.58
C ASP A 154 -17.09 19.20 -23.88
N ALA A 155 -16.67 18.44 -22.87
CA ALA A 155 -15.79 17.28 -23.04
C ALA A 155 -16.47 16.13 -23.81
N PHE A 156 -17.79 15.96 -23.67
CA PHE A 156 -18.58 15.02 -24.47
C PHE A 156 -18.57 15.30 -25.99
N LYS A 157 -18.08 16.47 -26.43
CA LYS A 157 -18.03 16.85 -27.86
C LYS A 157 -16.74 16.45 -28.57
N SER A 158 -15.70 16.03 -27.83
CA SER A 158 -14.43 15.57 -28.39
C SER A 158 -14.11 14.16 -27.87
N PRO A 159 -14.31 13.09 -28.66
CA PRO A 159 -13.90 11.76 -28.23
C PRO A 159 -12.37 11.73 -28.05
N SER A 160 -11.91 11.38 -26.86
CA SER A 160 -10.49 11.07 -26.62
C SER A 160 -10.09 9.88 -27.48
N SER A 161 -8.98 9.99 -28.21
CA SER A 161 -8.46 8.88 -29.01
C SER A 161 -7.88 7.79 -28.10
N SER A 162 -7.84 6.54 -28.56
CA SER A 162 -7.23 5.43 -27.80
C SER A 162 -5.75 5.68 -27.50
N GLU A 163 -5.04 6.42 -28.37
CA GLU A 163 -3.64 6.82 -28.15
C GLU A 163 -3.47 7.82 -26.99
N GLU A 164 -4.52 8.56 -26.64
CA GLU A 164 -4.50 9.48 -25.50
C GLU A 164 -4.78 8.77 -24.17
N THR A 165 -5.65 7.75 -24.17
CA THR A 165 -6.05 7.03 -22.95
C THR A 165 -5.23 5.78 -22.67
N GLN A 166 -4.60 5.20 -23.68
CA GLN A 166 -3.70 4.05 -23.61
C GLN A 166 -2.44 4.31 -24.45
N PRO A 167 -1.64 5.33 -24.10
CA PRO A 167 -0.40 5.60 -24.79
C PRO A 167 0.58 4.43 -24.68
N ARG A 168 1.41 4.33 -25.72
CA ARG A 168 2.55 3.42 -25.75
C ARG A 168 3.45 3.61 -24.53
N ARG A 169 3.88 2.51 -23.91
CA ARG A 169 4.82 2.52 -22.77
C ARG A 169 6.19 3.02 -23.19
N LEU A 170 6.87 3.69 -22.26
CA LEU A 170 8.30 3.97 -22.44
C LEU A 170 9.11 2.66 -22.53
N LEU A 171 8.75 1.67 -21.72
CA LEU A 171 9.47 0.40 -21.64
C LEU A 171 9.57 -0.32 -22.99
N GLU A 172 8.51 -0.30 -23.79
CA GLU A 172 8.54 -0.91 -25.13
C GLU A 172 9.54 -0.23 -26.05
N THR A 173 9.65 1.10 -25.97
CA THR A 173 10.61 1.86 -26.76
C THR A 173 12.04 1.48 -26.36
N LEU A 174 12.31 1.35 -25.05
CA LEU A 174 13.62 0.89 -24.58
C LEU A 174 13.94 -0.55 -25.03
N ARG A 175 12.92 -1.44 -25.10
CA ARG A 175 13.09 -2.80 -25.64
C ARG A 175 13.42 -2.80 -27.13
N GLU A 176 12.75 -1.99 -27.93
CA GLU A 176 13.03 -1.88 -29.37
C GLU A 176 14.44 -1.35 -29.66
N MET A 177 14.96 -0.50 -28.77
CA MET A 177 16.33 -0.01 -28.83
C MET A 177 17.36 -1.02 -28.31
N ASP A 178 16.92 -2.21 -27.88
CA ASP A 178 17.76 -3.25 -27.26
C ASP A 178 18.50 -2.77 -26.00
N LEU A 179 17.92 -1.80 -25.28
CA LEU A 179 18.52 -1.17 -24.10
C LEU A 179 18.10 -1.82 -22.78
N LEU A 180 17.36 -2.92 -22.79
CA LEU A 180 16.92 -3.59 -21.57
C LEU A 180 17.46 -5.00 -21.45
N VAL A 181 17.69 -5.44 -20.22
CA VAL A 181 17.82 -6.86 -19.91
C VAL A 181 16.47 -7.54 -20.13
N ASP A 182 16.42 -8.57 -20.98
CA ASP A 182 15.19 -9.33 -21.19
C ASP A 182 14.97 -10.32 -20.04
N ARG A 183 13.99 -9.99 -19.21
CA ARG A 183 13.57 -10.80 -18.04
C ARG A 183 12.28 -11.58 -18.29
N ARG A 184 11.75 -11.57 -19.51
CA ARG A 184 10.51 -12.27 -19.82
C ARG A 184 10.73 -13.77 -19.70
N ARG A 185 9.73 -14.43 -19.12
CA ARG A 185 9.69 -15.88 -18.93
C ARG A 185 8.63 -16.46 -19.85
N SER A 186 8.92 -17.62 -20.44
CA SER A 186 7.98 -18.35 -21.30
C SER A 186 7.11 -19.35 -20.52
N ASP A 187 7.47 -19.68 -19.29
CA ASP A 187 6.83 -20.72 -18.49
C ASP A 187 5.68 -20.22 -17.60
N ASP A 188 5.51 -18.90 -17.48
CA ASP A 188 4.45 -18.18 -16.74
C ASP A 188 3.87 -18.96 -15.53
N PRO A 189 4.69 -19.19 -14.48
CA PRO A 189 4.29 -20.03 -13.36
C PRO A 189 3.20 -19.37 -12.52
N GLU A 190 2.29 -20.18 -11.98
CA GLU A 190 1.24 -19.74 -11.05
C GLU A 190 1.80 -18.84 -9.92
N PRO A 191 1.19 -17.66 -9.68
CA PRO A 191 1.69 -16.73 -8.69
C PRO A 191 1.57 -17.27 -7.27
N PHE A 192 2.54 -16.93 -6.42
CA PHE A 192 2.55 -17.38 -5.04
C PHE A 192 1.51 -16.63 -4.20
N ASP A 193 0.54 -17.37 -3.63
CA ASP A 193 -0.51 -16.80 -2.80
C ASP A 193 -0.09 -16.71 -1.32
N ILE A 194 0.44 -15.55 -0.94
CA ILE A 194 0.86 -15.23 0.43
C ILE A 194 -0.28 -15.26 1.46
N THR A 195 -1.53 -15.24 1.02
CA THR A 195 -2.70 -15.31 1.92
C THR A 195 -3.08 -16.75 2.27
N ARG A 196 -2.50 -17.74 1.58
CA ARG A 196 -2.67 -19.17 1.86
C ARG A 196 -1.41 -19.80 2.44
N THR A 197 -0.24 -19.31 2.04
CA THR A 197 1.04 -19.85 2.50
C THR A 197 1.98 -18.69 2.85
N PRO A 198 2.58 -18.66 4.05
CA PRO A 198 3.48 -17.58 4.42
C PRO A 198 4.74 -17.59 3.54
N ALA A 199 5.11 -16.43 2.98
CA ALA A 199 6.33 -16.28 2.21
C ALA A 199 7.56 -16.24 3.11
N ARG A 200 8.68 -16.82 2.66
CA ARG A 200 9.98 -16.78 3.35
C ARG A 200 11.11 -16.68 2.32
N PRO A 201 12.24 -16.05 2.65
CA PRO A 201 13.43 -16.09 1.80
C PRO A 201 13.94 -17.54 1.61
N PRO A 202 14.38 -17.92 0.41
CA PRO A 202 14.25 -17.18 -0.85
C PRO A 202 12.80 -17.22 -1.36
N ALA A 203 12.24 -16.07 -1.74
CA ALA A 203 10.85 -15.98 -2.21
C ALA A 203 10.78 -15.77 -3.73
N SER A 204 9.66 -16.17 -4.35
CA SER A 204 9.39 -15.80 -5.74
C SER A 204 9.16 -14.29 -5.85
N ARG A 205 9.39 -13.72 -7.05
CA ARG A 205 9.07 -12.31 -7.31
C ARG A 205 7.58 -12.02 -7.10
N SER A 206 6.68 -12.96 -7.45
CA SER A 206 5.24 -12.82 -7.18
C SER A 206 4.91 -12.76 -5.69
N ALA A 207 5.61 -13.51 -4.84
CA ALA A 207 5.46 -13.42 -3.40
C ALA A 207 5.92 -12.04 -2.88
N ARG A 208 7.09 -11.56 -3.32
CA ARG A 208 7.62 -10.25 -2.92
C ARG A 208 6.70 -9.10 -3.35
N LEU A 209 6.27 -9.07 -4.61
CA LEU A 209 5.35 -8.05 -5.12
C LEU A 209 4.01 -8.08 -4.38
N SER A 210 3.47 -9.28 -4.09
CA SER A 210 2.24 -9.43 -3.31
C SER A 210 2.40 -8.94 -1.87
N SER A 211 3.54 -9.21 -1.24
CA SER A 211 3.85 -8.73 0.12
C SER A 211 3.93 -7.22 0.15
N MET A 212 4.63 -6.60 -0.81
CA MET A 212 4.71 -5.15 -0.89
C MET A 212 3.36 -4.50 -1.25
N ALA A 213 2.53 -5.15 -2.07
CA ALA A 213 1.17 -4.67 -2.35
C ALA A 213 0.31 -4.59 -1.08
N ARG A 214 0.51 -5.48 -0.10
CA ARG A 214 -0.19 -5.48 1.20
C ARG A 214 0.51 -4.70 2.31
N ALA A 215 1.78 -4.39 2.12
CA ALA A 215 2.59 -3.70 3.11
C ALA A 215 2.06 -2.30 3.43
N GLU A 216 2.31 -1.85 4.66
CA GLU A 216 2.04 -0.50 5.13
C GLU A 216 2.87 0.51 4.32
N THR A 217 2.23 1.55 3.81
CA THR A 217 2.84 2.50 2.88
C THR A 217 4.07 3.19 3.47
N GLY A 218 3.99 3.63 4.74
CA GLY A 218 5.09 4.27 5.46
C GLY A 218 6.28 3.33 5.67
N ALA A 219 6.04 2.06 5.98
CA ALA A 219 7.08 1.04 6.16
C ALA A 219 7.83 0.79 4.85
N LEU A 220 7.13 0.69 3.71
CA LEU A 220 7.78 0.59 2.40
C LEU A 220 8.57 1.85 2.05
N VAL A 221 8.00 3.03 2.25
CA VAL A 221 8.70 4.30 1.99
C VAL A 221 9.94 4.42 2.87
N ASN A 222 9.84 4.05 4.15
CA ASN A 222 10.99 4.06 5.06
C ASN A 222 12.06 3.05 4.64
N GLN A 223 11.65 1.84 4.26
CA GLN A 223 12.57 0.82 3.75
C GLN A 223 13.27 1.31 2.49
N TRP A 224 12.55 1.86 1.52
CA TRP A 224 13.13 2.48 0.32
C TRP A 224 14.13 3.60 0.68
N TYR A 225 13.70 4.55 1.54
CA TYR A 225 14.53 5.68 1.94
C TYR A 225 15.82 5.24 2.67
N ARG A 226 15.72 4.21 3.53
CA ARG A 226 16.86 3.60 4.23
C ARG A 226 17.81 2.89 3.28
N ASN A 227 17.31 2.30 2.19
CA ASN A 227 18.18 1.67 1.19
C ASN A 227 19.00 2.67 0.37
N ILE A 228 18.48 3.90 0.19
CA ILE A 228 19.16 4.97 -0.55
C ILE A 228 20.13 5.75 0.35
N LEU A 229 19.68 6.22 1.52
CA LEU A 229 20.47 7.11 2.38
C LEU A 229 20.97 6.45 3.67
N GLY A 230 20.49 5.27 3.99
CA GLY A 230 20.87 4.55 5.19
C GLY A 230 22.16 3.73 5.02
N PRO A 231 22.56 3.03 6.08
CA PRO A 231 23.84 2.30 6.11
C PRO A 231 23.87 1.06 5.21
N ASP A 232 22.71 0.65 4.68
CA ASP A 232 22.56 -0.54 3.87
C ASP A 232 23.14 -0.35 2.46
N GLY A 233 22.91 0.82 1.85
CA GLY A 233 23.47 1.19 0.54
C GLY A 233 23.11 0.25 -0.61
N TYR A 234 22.00 -0.48 -0.53
CA TYR A 234 21.59 -1.44 -1.59
C TYR A 234 20.98 -0.77 -2.83
N LEU A 235 20.67 0.53 -2.75
CA LEU A 235 20.10 1.32 -3.82
C LEU A 235 20.84 2.65 -4.01
N HIS A 236 20.92 3.09 -5.26
CA HIS A 236 21.09 4.51 -5.57
C HIS A 236 19.73 5.09 -6.01
N GLU A 237 19.66 6.40 -6.22
CA GLU A 237 18.44 7.02 -6.74
C GLU A 237 18.14 6.46 -8.15
N VAL A 238 17.02 5.76 -8.27
CA VAL A 238 16.58 5.11 -9.51
C VAL A 238 15.71 6.07 -10.30
N THR A 239 15.90 6.13 -11.62
CA THR A 239 15.05 6.96 -12.48
C THR A 239 13.70 6.28 -12.68
N LEU A 240 12.59 6.98 -12.47
CA LEU A 240 11.28 6.40 -12.81
C LEU A 240 11.11 6.37 -14.33
N GLY A 241 10.73 5.21 -14.86
CA GLY A 241 10.36 5.07 -16.27
C GLY A 241 8.99 5.68 -16.49
N GLU A 242 7.98 5.15 -15.81
CA GLU A 242 6.60 5.57 -16.01
C GLU A 242 5.81 5.41 -14.71
N VAL A 243 4.99 6.42 -14.40
CA VAL A 243 4.03 6.40 -13.28
C VAL A 243 2.65 6.56 -13.90
N ARG A 244 1.83 5.51 -13.84
CA ARG A 244 0.48 5.46 -14.41
C ARG A 244 -0.56 5.31 -13.32
N HIS A 245 -1.66 6.03 -13.42
CA HIS A 245 -2.85 5.82 -12.61
C HIS A 245 -4.10 5.89 -13.48
N GLY A 246 -5.01 4.95 -13.26
CA GLY A 246 -6.14 4.75 -14.14
C GLY A 246 -7.10 3.67 -13.69
N TYR A 247 -8.03 3.33 -14.57
CA TYR A 247 -8.99 2.25 -14.38
C TYR A 247 -8.57 1.02 -15.16
N LEU A 248 -8.38 -0.10 -14.45
CA LEU A 248 -7.99 -1.37 -15.02
C LEU A 248 -9.22 -2.29 -15.09
N PRO A 249 -9.58 -2.84 -16.26
CA PRO A 249 -10.73 -3.71 -16.39
C PRO A 249 -10.47 -5.08 -15.76
N LEU A 250 -11.48 -5.64 -15.09
CA LEU A 250 -11.40 -6.97 -14.52
C LEU A 250 -12.28 -7.95 -15.29
N HIS A 251 -11.66 -9.06 -15.68
CA HIS A 251 -12.32 -10.16 -16.37
C HIS A 251 -12.24 -11.44 -15.53
N ILE A 252 -13.31 -12.22 -15.50
CA ILE A 252 -13.32 -13.57 -14.92
C ILE A 252 -13.83 -14.57 -15.97
N ASN A 253 -13.48 -15.85 -15.80
CA ASN A 253 -14.12 -16.92 -16.54
C ASN A 253 -15.51 -17.17 -15.94
N HIS A 254 -16.58 -17.05 -16.75
CA HIS A 254 -17.93 -17.32 -16.29
C HIS A 254 -18.06 -18.80 -15.86
N PRO A 255 -18.53 -19.09 -14.64
CA PRO A 255 -18.43 -20.43 -14.05
C PRO A 255 -19.19 -21.52 -14.84
N LEU A 256 -20.27 -21.15 -15.54
CA LEU A 256 -21.05 -22.09 -16.34
C LEU A 256 -20.63 -22.20 -17.81
N THR A 257 -20.08 -21.15 -18.41
CA THR A 257 -19.86 -21.08 -19.87
C THR A 257 -18.38 -21.08 -20.23
N GLY A 258 -17.48 -20.79 -19.28
CA GLY A 258 -16.05 -20.66 -19.50
C GLY A 258 -15.62 -19.38 -20.24
N ASN A 259 -16.56 -18.60 -20.78
CA ASN A 259 -16.27 -17.37 -21.51
C ASN A 259 -15.80 -16.27 -20.56
N ALA A 260 -14.88 -15.43 -21.05
CA ALA A 260 -14.45 -14.23 -20.34
C ALA A 260 -15.63 -13.23 -20.23
N ILE A 261 -15.90 -12.76 -19.02
CA ILE A 261 -16.88 -11.71 -18.75
C ILE A 261 -16.21 -10.58 -17.98
N SER A 262 -16.54 -9.33 -18.32
CA SER A 262 -16.12 -8.16 -17.56
C SER A 262 -17.00 -8.01 -16.32
N ILE A 263 -16.38 -7.78 -15.16
CA ILE A 263 -17.07 -7.60 -13.87
C ILE A 263 -16.91 -6.18 -13.30
N GLY A 264 -16.26 -5.29 -14.04
CA GLY A 264 -16.04 -3.89 -13.66
C GLY A 264 -14.59 -3.48 -13.80
N ASN A 265 -14.25 -2.35 -13.16
CA ASN A 265 -12.92 -1.78 -13.18
C ASN A 265 -12.41 -1.53 -11.75
N ILE A 266 -11.11 -1.61 -11.58
CA ILE A 266 -10.41 -1.18 -10.36
C ILE A 266 -9.58 0.05 -10.66
N ARG A 267 -9.44 0.97 -9.70
CA ARG A 267 -8.40 1.99 -9.82
C ARG A 267 -7.07 1.37 -9.39
N ALA A 268 -6.03 1.57 -10.19
CA ALA A 268 -4.70 1.08 -9.89
C ALA A 268 -3.66 2.16 -10.17
N THR A 269 -2.55 2.10 -9.44
CA THR A 269 -1.33 2.83 -9.74
C THR A 269 -0.22 1.84 -10.05
N GLU A 270 0.41 2.03 -11.19
CA GLU A 270 1.51 1.23 -11.69
C GLU A 270 2.75 2.11 -11.86
N VAL A 271 3.91 1.59 -11.48
CA VAL A 271 5.18 2.27 -11.61
C VAL A 271 6.25 1.31 -12.12
N GLU A 272 7.03 1.82 -13.06
CA GLU A 272 8.25 1.19 -13.54
C GLU A 272 9.45 2.03 -13.12
N ALA A 273 10.48 1.39 -12.55
CA ALA A 273 11.73 2.02 -12.17
C ALA A 273 12.85 1.51 -13.09
N ILE A 274 13.66 2.42 -13.63
CA ILE A 274 14.79 2.17 -14.53
C ILE A 274 16.09 2.26 -13.74
N GLU A 275 16.73 1.12 -13.56
CA GLU A 275 18.03 0.96 -12.92
C GLU A 275 19.14 0.94 -13.96
N ASP A 276 20.19 1.73 -13.71
CA ASP A 276 21.39 1.76 -14.53
C ASP A 276 22.40 0.68 -14.11
N LEU A 277 22.84 -0.13 -15.07
CA LEU A 277 23.75 -1.24 -14.84
C LEU A 277 25.20 -0.77 -15.02
N ASN A 278 25.91 -0.55 -13.91
CA ASN A 278 27.29 -0.07 -13.94
C ASN A 278 28.29 -1.01 -13.26
N GLY A 279 27.83 -2.12 -12.68
CA GLY A 279 28.67 -3.12 -12.02
C GLY A 279 29.66 -3.79 -12.99
N ILE A 280 30.78 -4.29 -12.46
CA ILE A 280 31.83 -4.95 -13.27
C ILE A 280 31.30 -6.20 -13.97
N ASP A 281 30.42 -6.94 -13.30
CA ASP A 281 29.84 -8.19 -13.79
C ASP A 281 28.46 -7.99 -14.46
N GLU A 282 28.09 -6.75 -14.80
CA GLU A 282 26.76 -6.40 -15.33
C GLU A 282 26.80 -6.08 -16.83
N GLN A 283 25.63 -6.15 -17.48
CA GLN A 283 25.44 -5.72 -18.87
C GLN A 283 25.38 -4.19 -18.92
N ARG A 284 26.55 -3.55 -18.94
CA ARG A 284 26.70 -2.08 -18.86
C ARG A 284 26.15 -1.28 -20.03
N ASP A 285 25.74 -1.97 -21.09
CA ASP A 285 25.08 -1.40 -22.26
C ASP A 285 23.55 -1.41 -22.14
N ARG A 286 23.01 -1.86 -21.01
CA ARG A 286 21.57 -2.04 -20.79
C ARG A 286 21.12 -1.51 -19.44
N PHE A 287 19.82 -1.22 -19.37
CA PHE A 287 19.10 -0.94 -18.15
C PHE A 287 18.37 -2.17 -17.64
N ASP A 288 17.97 -2.07 -16.39
CA ASP A 288 17.13 -3.04 -15.74
C ASP A 288 15.90 -2.40 -15.10
N ILE A 289 14.87 -3.21 -14.82
CA ILE A 289 13.54 -2.70 -14.53
C ILE A 289 12.98 -3.32 -13.24
N GLY A 290 12.56 -2.43 -12.35
CA GLY A 290 11.73 -2.71 -11.19
C GLY A 290 10.27 -2.40 -11.44
N TYR A 291 9.38 -3.11 -10.77
CA TYR A 291 7.93 -3.02 -10.99
C TYR A 291 7.14 -2.84 -9.70
N GLY A 292 6.15 -1.95 -9.72
CA GLY A 292 5.22 -1.73 -8.62
C GLY A 292 3.79 -1.57 -9.14
N LEU A 293 2.84 -2.25 -8.52
CA LEU A 293 1.41 -2.12 -8.82
C LEU A 293 0.60 -2.19 -7.52
N CYS A 294 -0.27 -1.22 -7.28
CA CYS A 294 -1.16 -1.22 -6.11
C CYS A 294 -2.54 -0.64 -6.44
N LEU A 295 -3.54 -1.00 -5.64
CA LEU A 295 -4.91 -0.47 -5.78
C LEU A 295 -4.97 1.02 -5.42
N GLY A 296 -5.93 1.74 -5.99
CA GLY A 296 -6.19 3.15 -5.72
C GLY A 296 -5.11 4.10 -6.27
N HIS A 297 -5.18 5.38 -5.89
CA HIS A 297 -4.20 6.40 -6.25
C HIS A 297 -3.05 6.46 -5.23
N ASN A 298 -2.23 5.40 -5.19
CA ASN A 298 -1.20 5.17 -4.17
C ASN A 298 0.24 5.30 -4.73
N GLU A 299 0.56 6.42 -5.37
CA GLU A 299 1.84 6.63 -6.08
C GLU A 299 3.08 6.43 -5.22
N LYS A 300 3.12 7.02 -4.02
CA LYS A 300 4.26 6.86 -3.11
C LYS A 300 4.55 5.39 -2.79
N LYS A 301 3.49 4.58 -2.65
CA LYS A 301 3.61 3.14 -2.44
C LYS A 301 4.16 2.46 -3.69
N ALA A 302 3.54 2.67 -4.84
CA ALA A 302 3.96 2.05 -6.11
C ALA A 302 5.40 2.40 -6.49
N ILE A 303 5.83 3.65 -6.27
CA ILE A 303 7.21 4.10 -6.47
C ILE A 303 8.17 3.30 -5.58
N ALA A 304 7.88 3.22 -4.27
CA ALA A 304 8.70 2.43 -3.35
C ALA A 304 8.73 0.96 -3.75
N MET A 305 7.60 0.37 -4.16
CA MET A 305 7.51 -1.01 -4.66
C MET A 305 8.43 -1.26 -5.85
N ALA A 306 8.37 -0.40 -6.88
CA ALA A 306 9.18 -0.56 -8.08
C ALA A 306 10.67 -0.50 -7.78
N ASN A 307 11.09 0.46 -6.95
CA ASN A 307 12.49 0.59 -6.53
C ASN A 307 12.95 -0.62 -5.69
N LEU A 308 12.14 -1.07 -4.73
CA LEU A 308 12.49 -2.18 -3.85
C LEU A 308 12.47 -3.54 -4.56
N ASP A 309 11.66 -3.70 -5.60
CA ASP A 309 11.64 -4.91 -6.44
C ASP A 309 12.98 -5.08 -7.17
N ILE A 310 13.46 -4.04 -7.85
CA ILE A 310 14.77 -4.12 -8.54
C ILE A 310 15.92 -4.23 -7.53
N ALA A 311 15.86 -3.50 -6.41
CA ALA A 311 16.84 -3.61 -5.33
C ALA A 311 16.97 -5.05 -4.82
N CYS A 312 15.84 -5.66 -4.47
CA CYS A 312 15.82 -7.00 -3.89
C CYS A 312 16.29 -8.05 -4.90
N HIS A 313 15.96 -7.87 -6.19
CA HIS A 313 16.50 -8.72 -7.24
C HIS A 313 18.04 -8.61 -7.33
N ARG A 314 18.58 -7.39 -7.35
CA ARG A 314 20.02 -7.13 -7.52
C ARG A 314 20.84 -7.51 -6.30
N ASP A 315 20.25 -7.33 -5.12
CA ASP A 315 20.81 -7.82 -3.87
C ASP A 315 21.03 -9.34 -3.92
N ASN A 316 20.12 -10.08 -4.56
CA ASN A 316 20.22 -11.52 -4.77
C ASN A 316 20.55 -12.31 -3.48
N GLY A 317 19.95 -11.89 -2.35
CA GLY A 317 20.13 -12.53 -1.04
C GLY A 317 21.47 -12.23 -0.36
N ARG A 318 22.23 -11.23 -0.84
CA ARG A 318 23.46 -10.77 -0.17
C ARG A 318 23.16 -10.07 1.15
N SER A 319 21.97 -9.50 1.30
CA SER A 319 21.53 -8.82 2.51
C SER A 319 20.23 -9.38 3.08
N GLN A 320 19.73 -8.71 4.12
CA GLN A 320 18.44 -9.01 4.74
C GLN A 320 17.28 -8.24 4.10
N LEU A 321 17.49 -7.60 2.94
CA LEU A 321 16.46 -6.82 2.26
C LEU A 321 15.22 -7.66 1.94
N GLU A 322 15.39 -8.84 1.33
CA GLU A 322 14.27 -9.74 1.03
C GLU A 322 13.51 -10.13 2.30
N GLN A 323 14.24 -10.48 3.36
CA GLN A 323 13.63 -10.84 4.64
C GLN A 323 12.82 -9.67 5.23
N SER A 324 13.36 -8.46 5.19
CA SER A 324 12.68 -7.26 5.69
C SER A 324 11.40 -6.96 4.90
N LEU A 325 11.45 -7.02 3.57
CA LEU A 325 10.27 -6.81 2.71
C LEU A 325 9.15 -7.83 2.95
N LEU A 326 9.50 -9.06 3.33
CA LEU A 326 8.51 -10.11 3.56
C LEU A 326 7.93 -10.10 4.97
N LEU A 327 8.71 -9.69 5.98
CA LEU A 327 8.38 -9.94 7.39
C LEU A 327 8.14 -8.68 8.23
N THR A 328 8.62 -7.51 7.80
CA THR A 328 8.62 -6.32 8.67
C THR A 328 7.82 -5.15 8.13
N THR A 329 7.13 -5.32 7.00
CA THR A 329 6.40 -4.22 6.35
C THR A 329 4.89 -4.34 6.44
N ASP A 330 4.33 -5.45 6.96
CA ASP A 330 2.88 -5.54 7.20
C ASP A 330 2.50 -4.73 8.45
N GLY A 331 1.65 -3.72 8.28
CA GLY A 331 1.19 -2.83 9.35
C GLY A 331 0.37 -3.54 10.40
N LEU A 332 -0.38 -4.57 10.00
CA LEU A 332 -1.21 -5.36 10.92
C LEU A 332 -0.34 -6.19 11.87
N ASP A 333 0.66 -6.87 11.32
CA ASP A 333 1.56 -7.73 12.10
C ASP A 333 2.44 -6.88 13.02
N SER A 334 3.00 -5.79 12.50
CA SER A 334 3.87 -4.90 13.27
C SER A 334 3.11 -4.16 14.38
N SER A 335 1.92 -3.61 14.09
CA SER A 335 1.12 -2.93 15.12
C SER A 335 0.60 -3.93 16.17
N GLY A 336 0.08 -5.09 15.74
CA GLY A 336 -0.34 -6.14 16.68
C GLY A 336 0.80 -6.60 17.59
N PHE A 337 2.00 -6.79 17.04
CA PHE A 337 3.19 -7.11 17.82
C PHE A 337 3.73 -5.94 18.65
N LEU A 338 3.39 -4.69 18.37
CA LEU A 338 3.72 -3.60 19.30
C LEU A 338 2.69 -3.55 20.44
N GLU A 339 1.42 -3.65 20.10
CA GLU A 339 0.31 -3.49 21.02
C GLU A 339 0.17 -4.63 22.03
N HIS A 340 0.66 -5.83 21.70
CA HIS A 340 0.64 -6.95 22.64
C HIS A 340 1.40 -6.62 23.94
N LEU A 341 2.33 -5.65 23.93
CA LEU A 341 3.05 -5.21 25.14
C LEU A 341 2.12 -4.66 26.22
N LYS A 342 0.89 -4.24 25.87
CA LYS A 342 -0.18 -3.86 26.82
C LYS A 342 -0.69 -5.07 27.64
N LEU A 343 -0.50 -6.29 27.15
CA LEU A 343 -0.97 -7.50 27.81
C LEU A 343 -0.13 -7.82 29.06
N PRO A 344 -0.67 -8.63 30.00
CA PRO A 344 0.04 -8.94 31.23
C PRO A 344 1.34 -9.74 31.00
N HIS A 345 2.48 -9.13 31.32
CA HIS A 345 3.82 -9.77 31.27
C HIS A 345 4.41 -10.04 32.67
N TYR A 346 3.57 -10.06 33.72
CA TYR A 346 4.03 -10.07 35.13
C TYR A 346 4.83 -11.32 35.52
N VAL A 347 4.60 -12.47 34.88
CA VAL A 347 5.36 -13.70 35.17
C VAL A 347 6.81 -13.55 34.74
N THR A 348 7.03 -13.19 33.47
CA THR A 348 8.36 -12.94 32.91
C THR A 348 9.06 -11.80 33.66
N PHE A 349 8.32 -10.73 33.99
CA PHE A 349 8.85 -9.61 34.75
C PHE A 349 9.29 -10.01 36.17
N ARG A 350 8.50 -10.83 36.88
CA ARG A 350 8.89 -11.34 38.20
C ARG A 350 10.20 -12.11 38.15
N SER A 351 10.37 -13.00 37.17
CA SER A 351 11.64 -13.72 36.99
C SER A 351 12.82 -12.80 36.66
N MET A 352 12.59 -11.69 35.94
CA MET A 352 13.62 -10.66 35.73
C MET A 352 14.00 -9.96 37.03
N VAL A 353 13.01 -9.59 37.86
CA VAL A 353 13.24 -8.96 39.17
C VAL A 353 14.04 -9.88 40.09
N GLU A 354 13.64 -11.15 40.20
CA GLU A 354 14.35 -12.16 41.01
C GLU A 354 15.81 -12.28 40.58
N ARG A 355 16.09 -12.34 39.27
CA ARG A 355 17.47 -12.34 38.74
C ARG A 355 18.25 -11.09 39.11
N LYS A 356 17.64 -9.90 39.03
CA LYS A 356 18.30 -8.63 39.37
C LYS A 356 18.61 -8.54 40.87
N LEU A 357 17.71 -9.02 41.72
CA LEU A 357 17.93 -9.09 43.17
C LEU A 357 19.08 -10.04 43.50
N ALA A 358 19.11 -11.24 42.91
CA ALA A 358 20.20 -12.20 43.13
C ALA A 358 21.57 -11.64 42.73
N VAL A 359 21.68 -10.96 41.58
CA VAL A 359 22.93 -10.31 41.15
C VAL A 359 23.35 -9.20 42.11
N ARG A 360 22.40 -8.40 42.61
CA ARG A 360 22.69 -7.33 43.58
C ARG A 360 23.20 -7.90 44.90
N ASP A 361 22.59 -8.97 45.38
CA ASP A 361 22.98 -9.61 46.64
C ASP A 361 24.37 -10.24 46.53
N SER A 362 24.73 -10.83 45.39
CA SER A 362 26.09 -11.32 45.12
C SER A 362 27.12 -10.19 45.18
N LYS A 363 26.87 -9.07 44.49
CA LYS A 363 27.78 -7.91 44.50
C LYS A 363 27.95 -7.29 45.88
N ASN A 364 26.88 -7.27 46.68
CA ASN A 364 26.95 -6.76 48.04
C ASN A 364 27.78 -7.67 48.96
N ARG A 365 27.74 -8.99 48.74
CA ARG A 365 28.59 -9.95 49.45
C ARG A 365 30.06 -9.79 49.06
N GLU A 366 30.36 -9.65 47.76
CA GLU A 366 31.72 -9.43 47.25
C GLU A 366 32.33 -8.09 47.72
N ARG A 367 31.52 -7.06 47.97
CA ARG A 367 32.00 -5.78 48.52
C ARG A 367 32.20 -5.79 50.04
N ALA A 368 31.58 -6.75 50.73
CA ALA A 368 31.67 -6.91 52.17
C ALA A 368 32.81 -7.84 52.61
N THR A 369 33.37 -8.60 51.67
CA THR A 369 34.63 -9.36 51.77
C THR A 369 35.79 -8.56 51.22
#